data_AF-A0A855H0T4-F1
#
_entry.id   AF-A0A855H0T4-F1
#
_cell.length_a   1.000
_cell.length_b   1.000
_cell.length_c   1.000
_cell.angle_alpha   90.00
_cell.angle_beta   90.00
_cell.angle_gamma   90.00
#
_symmetry.space_group_name_H-M   'P 1'
#
loop_
_entity.id
_entity.type
_entity.pdbx_description
1 polymer ?
#
loop_
_entity_poly.entity_id
_entity_poly.type
_entity_poly.pdbx_seq_one_letter_code
_entity_poly.pdbx_strand_id
1 'polypeptide(L)'
;MKKLIIGSLACSLILSGCGSKDSNKAGNDDVETEEKAIGQAGPTVVTDPIEFITMKDVVLNDTESGASYKIVKVFKNNSSDKDGFNNIDNNGFVNNLAFALVQNTEDNTLGLGYFGEMRNNTEKHIEFLGGIEFTTNTGEQLRPEGGVFTQGNKLIKDYNPNVKSKGFGIVPLEYQDEKPSSIDVIIEQPHNNDDTDTWGEDITIKDLK
;
A
#
# COMPACT_ATOMS: atom_id res chain seq x y z
N MET A 1 60.26 11.03 -3.43
CA MET A 1 60.01 12.02 -2.36
C MET A 1 59.50 13.31 -2.98
N LYS A 2 58.25 13.70 -2.70
CA LYS A 2 57.62 15.04 -2.88
C LYS A 2 56.12 14.85 -2.53
N LYS A 3 55.75 15.00 -1.25
CA LYS A 3 55.05 16.16 -0.65
C LYS A 3 53.74 16.52 -1.36
N LEU A 4 52.61 16.24 -0.70
CA LEU A 4 51.37 17.00 -0.88
C LEU A 4 50.93 17.59 0.46
N ILE A 5 50.52 18.85 0.39
CA ILE A 5 50.34 19.79 1.49
C ILE A 5 48.86 19.85 1.89
N ILE A 6 48.63 19.92 3.20
CA ILE A 6 47.37 20.16 3.90
C ILE A 6 46.93 21.62 3.67
N GLY A 7 45.64 21.86 3.48
CA GLY A 7 45.06 23.21 3.50
C GLY A 7 43.62 23.19 4.02
N SER A 8 43.46 23.54 5.29
CA SER A 8 42.19 23.88 5.93
C SER A 8 41.64 25.21 5.43
N LEU A 9 40.32 25.38 5.39
CA LEU A 9 39.73 26.71 5.59
C LEU A 9 38.44 26.60 6.40
N ALA A 10 38.48 27.21 7.57
CA ALA A 10 37.37 27.43 8.48
C ALA A 10 36.89 28.90 8.39
N CYS A 11 35.77 29.14 9.07
CA CYS A 11 35.24 30.40 9.63
C CYS A 11 34.06 31.06 8.92
N SER A 12 32.87 30.73 9.46
CA SER A 12 31.93 31.60 10.17
C SER A 12 31.77 33.07 9.76
N LEU A 13 30.51 33.50 9.61
CA LEU A 13 30.05 34.81 10.09
C LEU A 13 28.63 34.71 10.70
N ILE A 14 28.47 35.51 11.75
CA ILE A 14 27.37 35.65 12.73
C ILE A 14 26.57 36.92 12.35
N LEU A 15 25.42 37.14 13.03
CA LEU A 15 24.73 38.41 13.40
C LEU A 15 23.28 38.42 12.90
N SER A 16 22.23 38.92 13.58
CA SER A 16 21.94 39.47 14.91
C SER A 16 20.45 39.85 14.90
N GLY A 17 19.75 39.86 16.04
CA GLY A 17 18.46 40.56 16.13
C GLY A 17 17.62 40.26 17.35
N CYS A 18 17.99 40.85 18.49
CA CYS A 18 17.17 40.94 19.71
C CYS A 18 16.18 42.12 19.57
N GLY A 19 14.93 41.96 20.02
CA GLY A 19 13.96 43.05 20.15
C GLY A 19 13.08 42.84 21.39
N SER A 20 13.15 43.78 22.32
CA SER A 20 12.66 43.73 23.71
C SER A 20 11.16 44.10 23.88
N LYS A 21 10.62 43.70 25.05
CA LYS A 21 9.31 43.99 25.66
C LYS A 21 8.99 45.49 25.83
N ASP A 22 7.71 45.86 25.77
CA ASP A 22 6.98 46.52 26.89
C ASP A 22 5.45 46.69 26.64
N SER A 23 4.77 47.07 27.73
CA SER A 23 3.40 46.78 28.19
C SER A 23 2.24 47.74 27.83
N ASN A 24 1.01 47.25 28.06
CA ASN A 24 -0.19 47.85 28.71
C ASN A 24 -1.48 48.23 27.92
N LYS A 25 -2.55 47.50 28.29
CA LYS A 25 -3.97 47.85 28.58
C LYS A 25 -4.95 48.43 27.52
N ALA A 26 -5.97 47.59 27.27
CA ALA A 26 -7.42 47.81 27.41
C ALA A 26 -8.22 48.60 26.35
N GLY A 27 -9.23 47.93 25.77
CA GLY A 27 -10.52 48.57 25.40
C GLY A 27 -11.11 48.20 24.04
N ASN A 28 -12.08 47.28 24.07
CA ASN A 28 -13.29 47.11 23.23
C ASN A 28 -13.22 46.85 21.71
N ASP A 29 -13.87 45.72 21.38
CA ASP A 29 -14.80 45.46 20.28
C ASP A 29 -14.47 46.01 18.89
N ASP A 30 -13.90 45.14 18.07
CA ASP A 30 -14.45 44.94 16.72
C ASP A 30 -14.40 43.44 16.39
N VAL A 31 -15.55 42.95 15.92
CA VAL A 31 -15.80 41.57 15.51
C VAL A 31 -14.85 41.23 14.37
N GLU A 32 -13.75 40.54 14.68
CA GLU A 32 -13.04 39.75 13.67
C GLU A 32 -14.03 38.69 13.20
N THR A 33 -14.53 38.91 12.00
CA THR A 33 -15.13 37.86 11.19
C THR A 33 -14.06 36.79 11.11
N GLU A 34 -14.23 35.69 11.84
CA GLU A 34 -13.52 34.44 11.58
C GLU A 34 -13.87 34.07 10.15
N GLU A 35 -13.06 34.56 9.22
CA GLU A 35 -12.88 33.93 7.93
C GLU A 35 -12.43 32.51 8.27
N LYS A 36 -13.40 31.59 8.30
CA LYS A 36 -13.14 30.17 8.31
C LYS A 36 -12.21 29.93 7.14
N ALA A 37 -10.91 29.88 7.42
CA ALA A 37 -9.95 29.26 6.56
C ALA A 37 -10.54 27.89 6.26
N ILE A 38 -11.01 27.71 5.03
CA ILE A 38 -11.38 26.41 4.51
C ILE A 38 -10.04 25.68 4.39
N GLY A 39 -9.59 25.13 5.52
CA GLY A 39 -8.47 24.22 5.54
C GLY A 39 -8.88 23.08 4.64
N GLN A 40 -8.25 22.96 3.48
CA GLN A 40 -8.20 21.70 2.78
C GLN A 40 -7.56 20.72 3.76
N ALA A 41 -8.40 19.97 4.48
CA ALA A 41 -7.92 18.81 5.21
C ALA A 41 -7.24 17.93 4.16
N GLY A 42 -5.94 17.71 4.32
CA GLY A 42 -5.20 16.81 3.45
C GLY A 42 -5.83 15.42 3.42
N PRO A 43 -5.40 14.55 2.49
CA PRO A 43 -5.93 13.19 2.43
C PRO A 43 -5.75 12.49 3.78
N THR A 44 -6.72 11.66 4.16
CA THR A 44 -6.62 10.87 5.39
C THR A 44 -5.57 9.78 5.19
N VAL A 45 -4.59 9.70 6.08
CA VAL A 45 -3.53 8.69 6.00
C VAL A 45 -3.95 7.46 6.82
N VAL A 46 -3.91 6.29 6.19
CA VAL A 46 -4.25 5.00 6.80
C VAL A 46 -3.09 4.02 6.67
N THR A 47 -3.03 3.05 7.58
CA THR A 47 -2.09 1.91 7.48
C THR A 47 -2.81 0.58 7.30
N ASP A 48 -4.13 0.54 7.53
CA ASP A 48 -4.95 -0.66 7.36
C ASP A 48 -5.34 -0.83 5.89
N PRO A 49 -5.02 -1.97 5.25
CA PRO A 49 -5.28 -2.19 3.83
C PRO A 49 -6.79 -2.32 3.51
N ILE A 50 -7.63 -2.67 4.49
CA ILE A 50 -9.09 -2.71 4.31
C ILE A 50 -9.65 -1.29 4.36
N GLU A 51 -9.18 -0.47 5.31
CA GLU A 51 -9.56 0.96 5.34
C GLU A 51 -9.15 1.67 4.06
N PHE A 52 -7.96 1.38 3.54
CA PHE A 52 -7.47 1.95 2.28
C PHE A 52 -8.42 1.71 1.09
N ILE A 53 -8.98 0.50 0.96
CA ILE A 53 -9.92 0.16 -0.11
C ILE A 53 -11.31 0.77 0.10
N THR A 54 -11.76 0.84 1.35
CA THR A 54 -13.17 1.16 1.69
C THR A 54 -13.43 2.64 1.91
N MET A 55 -12.40 3.40 2.29
CA MET A 55 -12.51 4.83 2.54
C MET A 55 -12.22 5.65 1.28
N LYS A 56 -12.78 6.87 1.24
CA LYS A 56 -12.52 7.83 0.16
C LYS A 56 -11.43 8.81 0.56
N ASP A 57 -10.71 9.32 -0.43
CA ASP A 57 -9.68 10.35 -0.27
C ASP A 57 -8.61 9.98 0.78
N VAL A 58 -8.19 8.71 0.73
CA VAL A 58 -7.18 8.13 1.61
C VAL A 58 -5.86 7.85 0.90
N VAL A 59 -4.77 7.91 1.67
CA VAL A 59 -3.43 7.46 1.29
C VAL A 59 -3.03 6.32 2.22
N LEU A 60 -2.64 5.19 1.65
CA LEU A 60 -2.00 4.10 2.40
C LEU A 60 -0.56 4.50 2.66
N ASN A 61 -0.14 4.46 3.92
CA ASN A 61 1.26 4.61 4.32
C ASN A 61 1.80 3.25 4.76
N ASP A 62 2.75 2.69 4.00
CA ASP A 62 3.52 1.53 4.44
C ASP A 62 4.59 1.98 5.43
N THR A 63 4.34 1.76 6.72
CA THR A 63 5.24 2.19 7.79
C THR A 63 6.60 1.50 7.76
N GLU A 64 6.73 0.34 7.09
CA GLU A 64 7.98 -0.40 7.03
C GLU A 64 8.90 0.12 5.92
N SER A 65 8.35 0.38 4.72
CA SER A 65 9.13 0.91 3.60
C SER A 65 9.18 2.44 3.57
N GLY A 66 8.24 3.12 4.24
CA GLY A 66 8.00 4.55 4.14
C GLY A 66 7.20 4.96 2.90
N ALA A 67 6.89 4.02 2.00
CA ALA A 67 6.18 4.32 0.77
C ALA A 67 4.71 4.66 1.04
N SER A 68 4.17 5.59 0.24
CA SER A 68 2.78 6.02 0.33
C SER A 68 2.07 5.87 -1.01
N TYR A 69 0.82 5.43 -0.98
CA TYR A 69 0.04 5.09 -2.17
C TYR A 69 -1.36 5.67 -2.11
N LYS A 70 -1.87 6.12 -3.26
CA LYS A 70 -3.28 6.49 -3.44
C LYS A 70 -3.93 5.58 -4.47
N ILE A 71 -5.23 5.33 -4.30
CA ILE A 71 -6.02 4.54 -5.26
C ILE A 71 -6.28 5.37 -6.52
N VAL A 72 -5.97 4.80 -7.67
CA VAL A 72 -6.37 5.32 -8.98
C VAL A 72 -7.68 4.67 -9.42
N LYS A 73 -7.80 3.35 -9.23
CA LYS A 73 -8.97 2.57 -9.62
C LYS A 73 -9.04 1.27 -8.81
N VAL A 74 -10.22 0.91 -8.31
CA VAL A 74 -10.50 -0.43 -7.77
C VAL A 74 -11.14 -1.26 -8.88
N PHE A 75 -10.62 -2.46 -9.13
CA PHE A 75 -11.16 -3.38 -10.12
C PHE A 75 -12.16 -4.34 -9.47
N LYS A 76 -13.33 -4.48 -10.08
CA LYS A 76 -14.45 -5.28 -9.57
C LYS A 76 -15.05 -6.15 -10.66
N ASN A 77 -15.69 -7.24 -10.28
CA ASN A 77 -16.56 -8.03 -11.16
C ASN A 77 -17.85 -8.41 -10.42
N ASN A 78 -18.66 -9.27 -11.03
CA ASN A 78 -19.94 -9.70 -10.46
C ASN A 78 -19.81 -10.52 -9.17
N SER A 79 -18.62 -11.06 -8.88
CA SER A 79 -18.33 -11.81 -7.66
C SER A 79 -17.79 -10.92 -6.54
N SER A 80 -17.41 -9.68 -6.86
CA SER A 80 -16.91 -8.72 -5.88
C SER A 80 -18.06 -8.14 -5.04
N ASP A 81 -17.78 -7.83 -3.78
CA ASP A 81 -18.72 -7.11 -2.92
C ASP A 81 -18.81 -5.61 -3.28
N LYS A 82 -19.60 -4.86 -2.50
CA LYS A 82 -19.81 -3.42 -2.72
C LYS A 82 -18.51 -2.61 -2.68
N ASP A 83 -17.52 -3.04 -1.91
CA ASP A 83 -16.25 -2.32 -1.72
C ASP A 83 -15.20 -2.81 -2.73
N GLY A 84 -15.39 -4.01 -3.32
CA GLY A 84 -14.55 -4.59 -4.35
C GLY A 84 -13.80 -5.84 -3.89
N PHE A 85 -14.10 -6.37 -2.70
CA PHE A 85 -13.47 -7.59 -2.21
C PHE A 85 -14.07 -8.83 -2.84
N ASN A 86 -13.23 -9.81 -3.14
CA ASN A 86 -13.59 -11.13 -3.58
C ASN A 86 -13.29 -12.09 -2.41
N ASN A 87 -14.34 -12.72 -1.87
CA ASN A 87 -14.23 -13.70 -0.80
C ASN A 87 -14.19 -15.10 -1.40
N ILE A 88 -13.07 -15.78 -1.24
CA ILE A 88 -12.75 -17.06 -1.87
C ILE A 88 -12.34 -18.03 -0.77
N ASP A 89 -13.10 -19.12 -0.64
CA ASP A 89 -12.75 -20.23 0.24
C ASP A 89 -12.06 -21.33 -0.59
N ASN A 90 -10.77 -21.54 -0.32
CA ASN A 90 -9.97 -22.58 -0.94
C ASN A 90 -9.66 -23.66 0.11
N ASN A 91 -10.62 -24.57 0.32
CA ASN A 91 -10.54 -25.65 1.31
C ASN A 91 -10.23 -25.15 2.73
N GLY A 92 -10.92 -24.13 3.21
CA GLY A 92 -10.76 -23.55 4.54
C GLY A 92 -9.63 -22.52 4.64
N PHE A 93 -8.79 -22.35 3.61
CA PHE A 93 -7.92 -21.18 3.49
C PHE A 93 -8.66 -20.09 2.73
N VAL A 94 -9.13 -19.07 3.46
CA VAL A 94 -10.04 -18.05 2.95
C VAL A 94 -9.28 -16.78 2.62
N ASN A 95 -9.41 -16.33 1.38
CA ASN A 95 -8.89 -15.07 0.88
C ASN A 95 -10.03 -14.06 0.73
N ASN A 96 -9.92 -12.88 1.32
CA ASN A 96 -10.83 -11.77 1.11
C ASN A 96 -10.03 -10.57 0.58
N LEU A 97 -9.89 -10.48 -0.74
CA LEU A 97 -8.97 -9.55 -1.41
C LEU A 97 -9.69 -8.63 -2.40
N ALA A 98 -9.32 -7.36 -2.37
CA ALA A 98 -9.65 -6.37 -3.38
C ALA A 98 -8.40 -6.04 -4.22
N PHE A 99 -8.62 -5.72 -5.50
CA PHE A 99 -7.54 -5.43 -6.44
C PHE A 99 -7.66 -3.99 -6.94
N ALA A 100 -6.54 -3.26 -6.98
CA ALA A 100 -6.55 -1.86 -7.35
C ALA A 100 -5.31 -1.44 -8.15
N LEU A 101 -5.51 -0.52 -9.09
CA LEU A 101 -4.44 0.32 -9.64
C LEU A 101 -4.15 1.42 -8.63
N VAL A 102 -2.91 1.49 -8.18
CA VAL A 102 -2.43 2.50 -7.22
C VAL A 102 -1.33 3.34 -7.84
N GLN A 103 -1.12 4.52 -7.25
CA GLN A 103 -0.03 5.42 -7.61
C GLN A 103 0.79 5.74 -6.35
N ASN A 104 2.11 5.53 -6.42
CA ASN A 104 3.04 5.99 -5.40
C ASN A 104 3.02 7.52 -5.34
N THR A 105 2.89 8.09 -4.15
CA THR A 105 2.71 9.54 -3.97
C THR A 105 4.01 10.34 -4.11
N GLU A 106 5.17 9.69 -4.01
CA GLU A 106 6.48 10.33 -4.10
C GLU A 106 6.96 10.47 -5.55
N ASP A 107 6.94 9.37 -6.30
CA ASP A 107 7.51 9.29 -7.66
C ASP A 107 6.44 9.18 -8.76
N ASN A 108 5.16 9.12 -8.40
CA ASN A 108 4.01 8.98 -9.30
C ASN A 108 3.97 7.67 -10.10
N THR A 109 4.77 6.67 -9.75
CA THR A 109 4.74 5.35 -10.41
C THR A 109 3.44 4.62 -10.13
N LEU A 110 2.90 3.96 -11.16
CA LEU A 110 1.72 3.12 -11.11
C LEU A 110 2.09 1.67 -10.78
N GLY A 111 1.21 1.00 -10.04
CA GLY A 111 1.30 -0.43 -9.77
C GLY A 111 -0.06 -1.06 -9.56
N LEU A 112 -0.14 -2.38 -9.75
CA LEU A 112 -1.28 -3.19 -9.37
C LEU A 112 -1.05 -3.74 -7.96
N GLY A 113 -2.04 -3.58 -7.11
CA GLY A 113 -2.00 -4.13 -5.75
C GLY A 113 -3.21 -4.98 -5.43
N TYR A 114 -2.98 -5.91 -4.51
CA TYR A 114 -4.02 -6.67 -3.81
C TYR A 114 -4.00 -6.29 -2.33
N PHE A 115 -5.18 -6.12 -1.75
CA PHE A 115 -5.37 -5.57 -0.41
C PHE A 115 -6.46 -6.37 0.29
N GLY A 116 -6.24 -6.75 1.55
CA GLY A 116 -7.31 -7.38 2.32
C GLY A 116 -6.80 -8.27 3.44
N GLU A 117 -7.46 -9.42 3.58
CA GLU A 117 -7.26 -10.35 4.68
C GLU A 117 -7.23 -11.80 4.18
N MET A 118 -6.34 -12.59 4.76
CA MET A 118 -6.31 -14.05 4.60
C MET A 118 -6.53 -14.72 5.95
N ARG A 119 -7.22 -15.86 5.95
CA ARG A 119 -7.54 -16.63 7.15
C ARG A 119 -7.39 -18.11 6.89
N ASN A 120 -6.64 -18.78 7.76
CA ASN A 120 -6.58 -20.23 7.79
C ASN A 120 -7.62 -20.77 8.79
N ASN A 121 -8.71 -21.37 8.31
CA ASN A 121 -9.72 -22.06 9.13
C ASN A 121 -9.46 -23.57 9.27
N THR A 122 -8.31 -24.05 8.82
CA THR A 122 -7.94 -25.46 8.85
C THR A 122 -7.14 -25.78 10.12
N GLU A 123 -6.89 -27.07 10.35
CA GLU A 123 -5.97 -27.55 11.38
C GLU A 123 -4.51 -27.65 10.90
N LYS A 124 -4.23 -27.23 9.66
CA LYS A 124 -2.92 -27.36 9.01
C LYS A 124 -2.08 -26.09 9.13
N HIS A 125 -0.76 -26.22 9.06
CA HIS A 125 0.16 -25.10 8.91
C HIS A 125 0.27 -24.74 7.43
N ILE A 126 -0.35 -23.61 7.05
CA ILE A 126 -0.41 -23.17 5.66
C ILE A 126 0.51 -21.97 5.48
N GLU A 127 1.42 -22.01 4.51
CA GLU A 127 2.31 -20.90 4.17
C GLU A 127 1.89 -20.27 2.84
N PHE A 128 1.65 -18.97 2.85
CA PHE A 128 1.38 -18.23 1.63
C PHE A 128 2.66 -17.53 1.17
N LEU A 129 3.17 -17.89 -0.01
CA LEU A 129 4.41 -17.34 -0.57
C LEU A 129 4.22 -16.10 -1.45
N GLY A 130 3.00 -15.57 -1.53
CA GLY A 130 2.75 -14.34 -2.28
C GLY A 130 2.53 -14.52 -3.78
N GLY A 131 2.30 -15.75 -4.25
CA GLY A 131 2.00 -16.07 -5.65
C GLY A 131 0.68 -15.46 -6.12
N ILE A 132 0.72 -14.19 -6.51
CA ILE A 132 -0.40 -13.49 -7.16
C ILE A 132 0.11 -12.92 -8.48
N GLU A 133 -0.47 -13.39 -9.57
CA GLU A 133 -0.18 -12.94 -10.92
C GLU A 133 -1.35 -12.11 -11.45
N PHE A 134 -1.02 -10.99 -12.09
CA PHE A 134 -1.94 -10.15 -12.83
C PHE A 134 -1.69 -10.32 -14.32
N THR A 135 -2.76 -10.41 -15.10
CA THR A 135 -2.73 -10.20 -16.55
C THR A 135 -3.60 -9.00 -16.88
N THR A 136 -3.06 -7.98 -17.52
CA THR A 136 -3.81 -6.78 -17.91
C THR A 136 -4.41 -6.91 -19.31
N ASN A 137 -5.42 -6.10 -19.60
CA ASN A 137 -5.94 -5.97 -20.98
C ASN A 137 -4.98 -5.25 -21.95
N THR A 138 -3.86 -4.72 -21.46
CA THR A 138 -2.76 -4.19 -22.29
C THR A 138 -1.81 -5.30 -22.74
N GLY A 139 -1.96 -6.51 -22.18
CA GLY A 139 -1.13 -7.68 -22.47
C GLY A 139 0.05 -7.85 -21.50
N GLU A 140 0.16 -6.97 -20.50
CA GLU A 140 1.18 -7.02 -19.47
C GLU A 140 0.87 -8.14 -18.46
N GLN A 141 1.91 -8.89 -18.07
CA GLN A 141 1.82 -9.93 -17.04
C GLN A 141 2.76 -9.55 -15.90
N LEU A 142 2.22 -9.48 -14.69
CA LEU A 142 2.93 -8.97 -13.52
C LEU A 142 2.78 -9.95 -12.37
N ARG A 143 3.90 -10.29 -11.74
CA ARG A 143 3.91 -11.07 -10.49
C ARG A 143 5.01 -10.52 -9.57
N PRO A 144 4.89 -10.69 -8.25
CA PRO A 144 5.93 -10.26 -7.31
C PRO A 144 7.15 -11.18 -7.42
N GLU A 145 8.09 -10.87 -8.31
CA GLU A 145 9.35 -11.63 -8.47
C GLU A 145 10.51 -11.04 -7.67
N GLY A 146 10.86 -11.70 -6.56
CA GLY A 146 12.13 -11.52 -5.84
C GLY A 146 12.40 -10.13 -5.23
N GLY A 147 13.44 -10.06 -4.40
CA GLY A 147 13.96 -8.80 -3.84
C GLY A 147 12.92 -7.98 -3.07
N VAL A 148 12.86 -6.69 -3.38
CA VAL A 148 12.02 -5.71 -2.67
C VAL A 148 10.51 -5.96 -2.87
N PHE A 149 10.10 -6.58 -3.98
CA PHE A 149 8.68 -6.81 -4.27
C PHE A 149 8.09 -7.93 -3.41
N THR A 150 8.87 -9.00 -3.20
CA THR A 150 8.51 -10.04 -2.22
C THR A 150 8.55 -9.51 -0.79
N GLN A 151 9.51 -8.63 -0.45
CA GLN A 151 9.59 -8.02 0.89
C GLN A 151 8.46 -7.01 1.17
N GLY A 152 7.94 -6.35 0.13
CA GLY A 152 6.81 -5.43 0.23
C GLY A 152 5.46 -6.14 0.44
N ASN A 153 5.38 -7.44 0.15
CA ASN A 153 4.15 -8.20 0.29
C ASN A 153 3.90 -8.60 1.76
N LYS A 154 2.98 -7.89 2.43
CA LYS A 154 2.60 -8.09 3.83
C LYS A 154 1.67 -9.28 4.05
N LEU A 155 1.32 -10.03 3.01
CA LEU A 155 0.57 -11.28 3.10
C LEU A 155 1.48 -12.52 3.07
N ILE A 156 2.77 -12.40 2.71
CA ILE A 156 3.71 -13.53 2.77
C ILE A 156 3.97 -13.88 4.23
N LYS A 157 3.51 -15.06 4.67
CA LYS A 157 3.76 -15.60 6.02
C LYS A 157 3.21 -17.03 6.17
N ASP A 158 3.59 -17.63 7.30
CA ASP A 158 2.91 -18.78 7.88
C ASP A 158 1.57 -18.37 8.52
N TYR A 159 0.50 -19.00 8.08
CA TYR A 159 -0.81 -18.97 8.69
C TYR A 159 -1.01 -20.26 9.47
N ASN A 160 -0.63 -20.26 10.75
CA ASN A 160 -0.95 -21.36 11.66
C ASN A 160 -2.48 -21.57 11.77
N PRO A 161 -2.96 -22.72 12.29
CA PRO A 161 -4.39 -22.97 12.45
C PRO A 161 -5.14 -21.82 13.12
N ASN A 162 -6.26 -21.40 12.53
CA ASN A 162 -7.12 -20.30 12.98
C ASN A 162 -6.47 -18.89 12.95
N VAL A 163 -5.31 -18.73 12.32
CA VAL A 163 -4.67 -17.42 12.14
C VAL A 163 -5.37 -16.63 11.04
N LYS A 164 -5.49 -15.33 11.30
CA LYS A 164 -6.05 -14.34 10.39
C LYS A 164 -5.09 -13.18 10.31
N SER A 165 -4.82 -12.69 9.10
CA SER A 165 -3.89 -11.59 8.91
C SER A 165 -4.31 -10.69 7.76
N LYS A 166 -4.23 -9.39 8.00
CA LYS A 166 -4.40 -8.36 6.99
C LYS A 166 -3.06 -8.04 6.33
N GLY A 167 -3.11 -7.60 5.09
CA GLY A 167 -1.94 -7.17 4.37
C GLY A 167 -2.26 -6.71 2.96
N PHE A 168 -1.20 -6.38 2.24
CA PHE A 168 -1.25 -6.02 0.85
C PHE A 168 0.07 -6.38 0.17
N GLY A 169 0.07 -6.42 -1.15
CA GLY A 169 1.26 -6.41 -1.97
C GLY A 169 1.00 -5.57 -3.22
N ILE A 170 2.04 -4.92 -3.73
CA ILE A 170 1.96 -4.03 -4.88
C ILE A 170 3.09 -4.39 -5.85
N VAL A 171 2.74 -4.55 -7.12
CA VAL A 171 3.67 -4.82 -8.22
C VAL A 171 3.62 -3.62 -9.16
N PRO A 172 4.74 -2.91 -9.39
CA PRO A 172 4.78 -1.79 -10.33
C PRO A 172 4.42 -2.24 -11.75
N LEU A 173 3.77 -1.37 -12.52
CA LEU A 173 3.62 -1.57 -13.96
C LEU A 173 4.99 -1.37 -14.64
N GLU A 174 5.31 -2.17 -15.65
CA GLU A 174 6.35 -1.89 -16.62
C GLU A 174 5.92 -0.74 -17.55
N TYR A 175 4.66 -0.74 -17.99
CA TYR A 175 4.11 0.26 -18.92
C TYR A 175 3.39 1.39 -18.19
N GLN A 176 4.17 2.35 -17.67
CA GLN A 176 3.68 3.47 -16.85
C GLN A 176 2.68 4.41 -17.55
N ASP A 177 2.69 4.47 -18.88
CA ASP A 177 1.77 5.30 -19.68
C ASP A 177 0.45 4.57 -20.04
N GLU A 178 0.37 3.26 -19.79
CA GLU A 178 -0.77 2.42 -20.16
C GLU A 178 -1.57 1.99 -18.92
N LYS A 179 -2.66 2.71 -18.64
CA LYS A 179 -3.53 2.36 -17.50
C LYS A 179 -4.45 1.18 -17.87
N PRO A 180 -4.33 0.02 -17.19
CA PRO A 180 -5.21 -1.09 -17.48
C PRO A 180 -6.67 -0.75 -17.17
N SER A 181 -7.55 -1.07 -18.10
CA SER A 181 -9.00 -0.96 -17.94
C SER A 181 -9.62 -2.22 -17.34
N SER A 182 -8.96 -3.38 -17.48
CA SER A 182 -9.33 -4.61 -16.81
C SER A 182 -8.11 -5.47 -16.53
N ILE A 183 -8.26 -6.36 -15.55
CA ILE A 183 -7.26 -7.33 -15.14
C ILE A 183 -7.90 -8.70 -14.93
N ASP A 184 -7.13 -9.74 -15.18
CA ASP A 184 -7.34 -11.08 -14.66
C ASP A 184 -6.31 -11.33 -13.55
N VAL A 185 -6.67 -12.13 -12.56
CA VAL A 185 -5.81 -12.47 -11.43
C VAL A 185 -5.75 -13.98 -11.25
N ILE A 186 -4.54 -14.50 -11.06
CA ILE A 186 -4.31 -15.86 -10.57
C ILE A 186 -3.73 -15.75 -9.16
N ILE A 187 -4.33 -16.45 -8.21
CA ILE A 187 -3.80 -16.64 -6.86
C ILE A 187 -3.32 -18.09 -6.81
N GLU A 188 -2.01 -18.28 -6.74
CA GLU A 188 -1.39 -19.60 -6.62
C GLU A 188 -1.81 -20.25 -5.29
N GLN A 189 -1.98 -21.57 -5.34
CA GLN A 189 -2.23 -22.36 -4.15
C GLN A 189 -1.11 -22.20 -3.11
N PRO A 190 -1.43 -22.02 -1.81
CA PRO A 190 -0.42 -21.94 -0.77
C PRO A 190 0.28 -23.29 -0.54
N HIS A 191 1.40 -23.25 0.18
CA HIS A 191 2.10 -24.43 0.65
C HIS A 191 1.46 -24.98 1.92
N ASN A 192 1.52 -26.30 2.08
CA ASN A 192 1.20 -26.97 3.34
C ASN A 192 2.51 -27.46 3.95
N ASN A 193 2.79 -27.04 5.19
CA ASN A 193 4.04 -27.33 5.86
C ASN A 193 3.98 -28.62 6.72
N ASP A 194 2.85 -29.34 6.69
CA ASP A 194 2.65 -30.55 7.49
C ASP A 194 2.83 -31.86 6.68
N ASP A 195 2.05 -32.06 5.61
CA ASP A 195 1.91 -33.38 4.99
C ASP A 195 1.76 -33.41 3.46
N THR A 196 1.46 -32.29 2.81
CA THR A 196 1.41 -32.17 1.34
C THR A 196 2.23 -30.97 0.90
N ASP A 197 2.82 -30.98 -0.30
CA ASP A 197 3.64 -29.83 -0.74
C ASP A 197 2.81 -28.55 -0.98
N THR A 198 1.50 -28.69 -1.20
CA THR A 198 0.57 -27.61 -1.57
C THR A 198 -0.80 -27.82 -0.93
N TRP A 199 -1.62 -26.77 -0.86
CA TRP A 199 -2.97 -26.79 -0.29
C TRP A 199 -4.01 -26.13 -1.19
N GLY A 200 -5.10 -26.83 -1.47
CA GLY A 200 -6.16 -26.31 -2.33
C GLY A 200 -5.81 -26.38 -3.81
N GLU A 201 -6.28 -25.39 -4.56
CA GLU A 201 -6.02 -25.22 -6.00
C GLU A 201 -5.70 -23.76 -6.34
N ASP A 202 -5.10 -23.53 -7.52
CA ASP A 202 -4.92 -22.18 -8.06
C ASP A 202 -6.29 -21.56 -8.35
N ILE A 203 -6.49 -20.31 -7.89
CA ILE A 203 -7.73 -19.59 -8.09
C ILE A 203 -7.57 -18.56 -9.20
N THR A 204 -8.42 -18.62 -10.21
CA THR A 204 -8.48 -17.61 -11.26
C THR A 204 -9.71 -16.70 -11.09
N ILE A 205 -9.47 -15.39 -11.03
CA ILE A 205 -10.51 -14.35 -11.02
C ILE A 205 -10.40 -13.58 -12.33
N LYS A 206 -11.46 -13.59 -13.13
CA LYS A 206 -11.45 -12.97 -14.47
C LYS A 206 -12.29 -11.70 -14.53
N ASP A 207 -12.00 -10.91 -15.56
CA ASP A 207 -12.81 -9.77 -15.99
C ASP A 207 -13.03 -8.72 -14.89
N LEU A 208 -12.03 -8.48 -14.05
CA LEU A 208 -12.07 -7.40 -13.06
C LEU A 208 -11.91 -6.06 -13.78
N LYS A 209 -12.89 -5.18 -13.65
CA LYS A 209 -13.04 -3.93 -14.40
C LYS A 209 -13.19 -2.71 -13.52
#